data_AF-A0A183L4W8-F1
#
_entry.id   AF-A0A183L4W8-F1
#
_cell.length_a   1.000
_cell.length_b   1.000
_cell.length_c   1.000
_cell.angle_alpha   90.00
_cell.angle_beta   90.00
_cell.angle_gamma   90.00
#
_symmetry.space_group_name_H-M   'P 1'
#
loop_
_entity.id
_entity.type
_entity.pdbx_description
1 polymer ?
#
loop_
_entity_poly.entity_id
_entity_poly.type
_entity_poly.pdbx_seq_one_letter_code
_entity_poly.pdbx_strand_id
1 'polypeptide(L)'
;VKEALVLARLRLNPSESWKYAEKCITRLIERSCSNEKSFFFIIYNIGKKEWLNATNMVHREVEVSNLRPGKEIEQLSWCWIGISLLLNTSSLDYLSSECLRLASMCLTVGFKLFPTEAIFLERWLDAFSRLLSSETTSCSGLIGSLLLLDIGQMTSFLMANYHQEESDISTIPYENHSDNWMKYINPDCITCLDRLVSDRQPSSLWEVCLTNFCVDFLLFYLVHNHVPPTKLPSDNSLTIYIDRYESSRKSCEYIKPKETTYLISHLFSTYQHVLVKNYSTSDNKLCFSPSDSV
;
A
#
# COMPACT_ATOMS: atom_id res chain seq x y z
N VAL A 1 -16.46 21.92 8.70
CA VAL A 1 -15.85 20.81 9.50
C VAL A 1 -15.75 19.56 8.64
N LYS A 2 -16.85 19.11 8.02
CA LYS A 2 -16.81 18.23 6.84
C LYS A 2 -15.97 18.80 5.68
N GLU A 3 -15.86 20.13 5.52
CA GLU A 3 -15.00 20.74 4.49
C GLU A 3 -13.50 20.82 4.85
N ALA A 4 -13.12 20.72 6.13
CA ALA A 4 -11.70 20.60 6.54
C ALA A 4 -11.19 19.16 6.27
N LEU A 5 -12.08 18.19 6.46
CA LEU A 5 -11.98 16.80 6.01
C LEU A 5 -11.95 16.63 4.48
N VAL A 6 -12.27 17.68 3.69
CA VAL A 6 -12.18 17.70 2.22
C VAL A 6 -10.94 18.46 1.72
N LEU A 7 -10.43 19.44 2.47
CA LEU A 7 -9.21 20.18 2.13
C LEU A 7 -7.91 19.45 2.50
N ALA A 8 -7.93 18.60 3.53
CA ALA A 8 -6.88 17.59 3.78
C ALA A 8 -6.90 16.43 2.77
N ARG A 9 -7.95 16.35 1.93
CA ARG A 9 -8.20 15.28 0.96
C ARG A 9 -7.72 15.58 -0.47
N LEU A 10 -7.05 16.71 -0.71
CA LEU A 10 -6.54 17.10 -2.03
C LEU A 10 -5.03 16.84 -2.15
N ARG A 11 -4.64 15.76 -2.85
CA ARG A 11 -3.59 15.64 -3.92
C ARG A 11 -2.32 16.51 -3.93
N LEU A 12 -1.96 17.19 -2.86
CA LEU A 12 -0.85 18.14 -2.84
C LEU A 12 0.41 17.48 -2.29
N ASN A 13 1.52 17.84 -2.91
CA ASN A 13 2.86 17.59 -2.42
C ASN A 13 2.93 18.07 -0.95
N PRO A 14 3.56 17.30 -0.03
CA PRO A 14 3.73 17.69 1.38
C PRO A 14 4.15 19.14 1.60
N SER A 15 4.99 19.68 0.70
CA SER A 15 5.47 21.07 0.71
C SER A 15 4.38 22.13 0.54
N GLU A 16 3.26 21.81 -0.12
CA GLU A 16 2.17 22.76 -0.43
C GLU A 16 1.01 22.67 0.57
N SER A 17 0.92 21.57 1.31
CA SER A 17 -0.15 21.29 2.27
C SER A 17 -0.16 22.25 3.48
N TRP A 18 1.02 22.77 3.85
CA TRP A 18 1.24 23.61 5.03
C TRP A 18 0.42 24.89 5.04
N LYS A 19 0.37 25.60 3.91
CA LYS A 19 -0.37 26.87 3.76
C LYS A 19 -1.89 26.70 3.94
N TYR A 20 -2.40 25.53 3.60
CA TYR A 20 -3.81 25.20 3.73
C TYR A 20 -4.14 24.72 5.15
N ALA A 21 -3.22 23.97 5.77
CA ALA A 21 -3.30 23.61 7.17
C ALA A 21 -3.36 24.87 8.07
N GLU A 22 -2.45 25.83 7.87
CA GLU A 22 -2.41 27.08 8.63
C GLU A 22 -3.74 27.87 8.56
N LYS A 23 -4.35 28.00 7.37
CA LYS A 23 -5.66 28.65 7.22
C LYS A 23 -6.81 27.91 7.91
N CYS A 24 -6.75 26.57 7.94
CA CYS A 24 -7.73 25.77 8.66
C CYS A 24 -7.57 25.93 10.18
N ILE A 25 -6.33 26.04 10.67
CA ILE A 25 -5.99 26.30 12.07
C ILE A 25 -6.58 27.64 12.53
N THR A 26 -6.34 28.72 11.78
CA THR A 26 -6.88 30.05 12.10
C THR A 26 -8.40 30.02 12.21
N ARG A 27 -9.08 29.37 11.26
CA ARG A 27 -10.55 29.27 11.23
C ARG A 27 -11.14 28.39 12.34
N LEU A 28 -10.41 27.38 12.81
CA LEU A 28 -10.84 26.53 13.92
C LEU A 28 -10.67 27.23 15.27
N ILE A 29 -9.60 28.00 15.44
CA ILE A 29 -9.39 28.89 16.59
C ILE A 29 -10.49 29.96 16.63
N GLU A 30 -10.83 30.56 15.49
CA GLU A 30 -11.89 31.58 15.37
C GLU A 30 -13.30 31.06 15.65
N ARG A 31 -13.56 29.76 15.47
CA ARG A 31 -14.93 29.21 15.50
C ARG A 31 -15.35 28.53 16.79
N SER A 32 -14.45 28.20 17.72
CA SER A 32 -14.71 27.67 19.08
C SER A 32 -16.07 26.99 19.32
N CYS A 33 -16.50 26.09 18.42
CA CYS A 33 -17.84 25.49 18.43
C CYS A 33 -17.75 24.06 17.86
N SER A 34 -17.22 23.15 18.67
CA SER A 34 -17.57 21.72 18.69
C SER A 34 -16.82 21.03 19.85
N ASN A 35 -17.37 19.92 20.35
CA ASN A 35 -16.80 19.02 21.37
C ASN A 35 -15.50 18.30 20.91
N GLU A 36 -14.78 18.84 19.93
CA GLU A 36 -13.69 18.21 19.19
C GLU A 36 -12.32 18.59 19.79
N LYS A 37 -12.15 18.33 21.09
CA LYS A 37 -10.91 18.64 21.82
C LYS A 37 -9.67 18.03 21.15
N SER A 38 -9.79 16.83 20.57
CA SER A 38 -8.68 16.12 19.91
C SER A 38 -8.11 16.89 18.71
N PHE A 39 -8.97 17.49 17.88
CA PHE A 39 -8.53 18.30 16.73
C PHE A 39 -7.76 19.55 17.15
N PHE A 40 -8.21 20.23 18.20
CA PHE A 40 -7.50 21.39 18.75
C PHE A 40 -6.08 21.02 19.18
N PHE A 41 -5.91 19.88 19.85
CA PHE A 41 -4.60 19.43 20.30
C PHE A 41 -3.71 18.95 19.13
N ILE A 42 -4.25 18.26 18.11
CA ILE A 42 -3.48 17.93 16.89
C ILE A 42 -2.96 19.21 16.25
N ILE A 43 -3.84 20.20 16.06
CA ILE A 43 -3.52 21.52 15.50
C ILE A 43 -2.50 22.28 16.34
N TYR A 44 -2.64 22.24 17.67
CA TYR A 44 -1.72 22.88 18.60
C TYR A 44 -0.30 22.30 18.49
N ASN A 45 -0.18 20.98 18.45
CA ASN A 45 1.12 20.31 18.28
C ASN A 45 1.72 20.61 16.90
N ILE A 46 0.89 20.65 15.85
CA ILE A 46 1.30 21.10 14.51
C ILE A 46 1.85 22.53 14.55
N GLY A 47 1.13 23.48 15.17
CA GLY A 47 1.57 24.87 15.30
C GLY A 47 2.89 25.03 16.06
N LYS A 48 3.20 24.10 16.96
CA LYS A 48 4.49 24.01 17.66
C LYS A 48 5.58 23.26 16.90
N LYS A 49 5.28 22.72 15.72
CA LYS A 49 6.16 21.82 14.95
C LYS A 49 6.52 20.53 15.71
N GLU A 50 5.68 20.12 16.65
CA GLU A 50 5.78 18.84 17.36
C GLU A 50 5.11 17.73 16.52
N TRP A 51 5.67 17.45 15.34
CA TRP A 51 5.06 16.58 14.32
C TRP A 51 4.77 15.17 14.82
N LEU A 52 5.70 14.55 15.56
CA LEU A 52 5.52 13.20 16.10
C LEU A 52 4.36 13.14 17.11
N ASN A 53 4.22 14.17 17.94
CA ASN A 53 3.09 14.27 18.88
C ASN A 53 1.77 14.43 18.14
N ALA A 54 1.73 15.26 17.09
CA ALA A 54 0.55 15.39 16.24
C ALA A 54 0.18 14.06 15.56
N THR A 55 1.15 13.31 15.03
CA THR A 55 0.94 11.98 14.46
C THR A 55 0.38 11.00 15.49
N ASN A 56 0.96 10.93 16.70
CA ASN A 56 0.47 10.08 17.78
C ASN A 56 -0.97 10.41 18.19
N MET A 57 -1.38 11.67 18.11
CA MET A 57 -2.76 12.07 18.36
C MET A 57 -3.71 11.65 17.24
N VAL A 58 -3.28 11.75 15.98
CA VAL A 58 -4.02 11.21 14.83
C VAL A 58 -4.22 9.70 14.98
N HIS A 59 -3.18 8.96 15.39
CA HIS A 59 -3.28 7.53 15.67
C HIS A 59 -4.37 7.16 16.66
N ARG A 60 -4.47 7.90 17.76
CA ARG A 60 -5.51 7.67 18.77
C ARG A 60 -6.92 7.89 18.19
N GLU A 61 -7.09 8.87 17.31
CA GLU A 61 -8.37 9.09 16.62
C GLU A 61 -8.69 7.94 15.63
N VAL A 62 -7.69 7.37 14.96
CA VAL A 62 -7.86 6.16 14.13
C VAL A 62 -8.35 5.00 14.97
N GLU A 63 -7.71 4.72 16.12
CA GLU A 63 -8.11 3.64 17.02
C GLU A 63 -9.56 3.81 17.49
N VAL A 64 -9.97 5.03 17.84
CA VAL A 64 -11.36 5.34 18.22
C VAL A 64 -12.31 5.12 17.04
N SER A 65 -11.90 5.47 15.82
CA SER A 65 -12.68 5.21 14.61
C SER A 65 -12.77 3.72 14.25
N ASN A 66 -11.77 2.90 14.61
CA ASN A 66 -11.79 1.45 14.39
C ASN A 66 -12.88 0.75 15.20
N LEU A 67 -13.30 1.34 16.31
CA LEU A 67 -14.41 0.83 17.12
C LEU A 67 -15.80 1.05 16.48
N ARG A 68 -15.87 1.75 15.34
CA ARG A 68 -17.14 2.12 14.68
C ARG A 68 -17.24 1.46 13.29
N PRO A 69 -18.25 0.62 13.04
CA PRO A 69 -18.49 0.05 11.72
C PRO A 69 -18.77 1.11 10.64
N GLY A 70 -18.32 0.88 9.41
CA GLY A 70 -18.64 1.74 8.25
C GLY A 70 -17.82 3.04 8.16
N LYS A 71 -16.68 3.12 8.84
CA LYS A 71 -15.79 4.29 8.91
C LYS A 71 -14.43 4.08 8.24
N GLU A 72 -14.30 3.08 7.37
CA GLU A 72 -13.05 2.69 6.74
C GLU A 72 -12.42 3.85 5.93
N ILE A 73 -13.24 4.61 5.22
CA ILE A 73 -12.79 5.79 4.45
C ILE A 73 -12.27 6.92 5.35
N GLU A 74 -12.87 7.08 6.54
CA GLU A 74 -12.42 8.05 7.54
C GLU A 74 -11.06 7.62 8.10
N GLN A 75 -10.87 6.32 8.37
CA GLN A 75 -9.60 5.76 8.83
C GLN A 75 -8.47 5.96 7.80
N LEU A 76 -8.72 5.69 6.51
CA LEU A 76 -7.73 5.93 5.45
C LEU A 76 -7.30 7.41 5.41
N SER A 77 -8.27 8.32 5.58
CA SER A 77 -8.03 9.77 5.58
C SER A 77 -7.14 10.17 6.76
N TRP A 78 -7.37 9.60 7.94
CA TRP A 78 -6.54 9.84 9.12
C TRP A 78 -5.13 9.29 8.99
N CYS A 79 -4.96 8.06 8.52
CA CYS A 79 -3.65 7.47 8.27
C CYS A 79 -2.84 8.30 7.26
N TRP A 80 -3.48 8.80 6.19
CA TRP A 80 -2.83 9.70 5.23
C TRP A 80 -2.38 11.02 5.85
N ILE A 81 -3.17 11.61 6.76
CA ILE A 81 -2.77 12.79 7.53
C ILE A 81 -1.54 12.47 8.38
N GLY A 82 -1.50 11.32 9.06
CA GLY A 82 -0.36 10.87 9.85
C GLY A 82 0.93 10.78 9.02
N ILE A 83 0.86 10.16 7.84
CA ILE A 83 1.99 10.10 6.87
C ILE A 83 2.44 11.50 6.47
N SER A 84 1.50 12.39 6.15
CA SER A 84 1.79 13.78 5.76
C SER A 84 2.56 14.55 6.84
N LEU A 85 2.25 14.29 8.11
CA LEU A 85 2.98 14.85 9.25
C LEU A 85 4.38 14.22 9.39
N LEU A 86 4.50 12.91 9.23
CA LEU A 86 5.79 12.20 9.33
C LEU A 86 6.78 12.60 8.24
N LEU A 87 6.31 13.02 7.07
CA LEU A 87 7.17 13.57 6.00
C LEU A 87 7.88 14.88 6.41
N ASN A 88 7.40 15.57 7.45
CA ASN A 88 8.08 16.73 8.02
C ASN A 88 9.06 16.35 9.14
N THR A 89 9.31 15.06 9.34
CA THR A 89 10.27 14.51 10.31
C THR A 89 11.45 13.84 9.61
N SER A 90 12.54 13.64 10.34
CA SER A 90 13.72 12.93 9.82
C SER A 90 13.66 11.41 9.97
N SER A 91 12.54 10.83 10.42
CA SER A 91 12.46 9.40 10.74
C SER A 91 11.76 8.58 9.64
N LEU A 92 12.57 7.95 8.80
CA LEU A 92 12.08 7.07 7.74
C LEU A 92 11.47 5.77 8.27
N ASP A 93 11.82 5.32 9.47
CA ASP A 93 11.27 4.09 10.07
C ASP A 93 9.79 4.24 10.43
N TYR A 94 9.41 5.35 11.06
CA TYR A 94 7.99 5.63 11.35
C TYR A 94 7.19 5.80 10.05
N LEU A 95 7.75 6.54 9.08
CA LEU A 95 7.14 6.71 7.77
C LEU A 95 6.93 5.37 7.06
N SER A 96 7.94 4.50 7.09
CA SER A 96 7.93 3.15 6.51
C SER A 96 6.76 2.31 7.05
N SER A 97 6.63 2.26 8.38
CA SER A 97 5.54 1.53 9.04
C SER A 97 4.16 2.07 8.68
N GLU A 98 4.00 3.40 8.68
CA GLU A 98 2.72 4.04 8.40
C GLU A 98 2.27 3.89 6.95
N CYS A 99 3.22 4.01 6.01
CA CYS A 99 2.97 3.73 4.60
C CYS A 99 2.44 2.31 4.40
N LEU A 100 3.07 1.30 5.01
CA LEU A 100 2.66 -0.09 4.84
C LEU A 100 1.29 -0.38 5.43
N ARG A 101 1.03 0.16 6.63
CA ARG A 101 -0.27 0.00 7.28
C ARG A 101 -1.38 0.65 6.44
N LEU A 102 -1.17 1.87 5.95
CA LEU A 102 -2.14 2.52 5.08
C LEU A 102 -2.36 1.74 3.79
N ALA A 103 -1.30 1.27 3.13
CA ALA A 103 -1.42 0.47 1.91
C ALA A 103 -2.27 -0.79 2.13
N SER A 104 -2.04 -1.52 3.23
CA SER A 104 -2.84 -2.70 3.61
C SER A 104 -4.33 -2.37 3.83
N MET A 105 -4.63 -1.24 4.48
CA MET A 105 -6.00 -0.77 4.64
C MET A 105 -6.62 -0.38 3.30
N CYS A 106 -5.87 0.29 2.42
CA CYS A 106 -6.30 0.63 1.07
C CYS A 106 -6.66 -0.62 0.26
N LEU A 107 -5.85 -1.69 0.33
CA LEU A 107 -6.16 -2.97 -0.31
C LEU A 107 -7.50 -3.53 0.16
N THR A 108 -7.70 -3.63 1.47
CA THR A 108 -8.93 -4.19 2.04
C THR A 108 -10.16 -3.39 1.63
N VAL A 109 -10.07 -2.06 1.66
CA VAL A 109 -11.17 -1.18 1.20
C VAL A 109 -11.35 -1.27 -0.31
N GLY A 110 -10.27 -1.31 -1.08
CA GLY A 110 -10.29 -1.46 -2.54
C GLY A 110 -10.97 -2.76 -2.97
N PHE A 111 -10.64 -3.88 -2.33
CA PHE A 111 -11.29 -5.18 -2.58
C PHE A 111 -12.73 -5.26 -2.10
N LYS A 112 -13.17 -4.35 -1.24
CA LYS A 112 -14.61 -4.20 -0.94
C LYS A 112 -15.33 -3.39 -2.02
N LEU A 113 -14.62 -2.46 -2.66
CA LEU A 113 -15.18 -1.50 -3.61
C LEU A 113 -15.01 -1.91 -5.08
N PHE A 114 -14.16 -2.88 -5.42
CA PHE A 114 -13.83 -3.20 -6.81
C PHE A 114 -15.03 -3.47 -7.74
N PRO A 115 -16.19 -4.02 -7.30
CA PRO A 115 -17.32 -4.19 -8.21
C PRO A 115 -17.90 -2.86 -8.71
N THR A 116 -17.63 -1.75 -8.02
CA THR A 116 -18.16 -0.42 -8.34
C THR A 116 -17.09 0.64 -8.59
N GLU A 117 -15.91 0.51 -8.01
CA GLU A 117 -14.83 1.52 -8.04
C GLU A 117 -13.44 0.86 -8.23
N ALA A 118 -13.25 0.10 -9.32
CA ALA A 118 -11.98 -0.59 -9.61
C ALA A 118 -10.75 0.35 -9.66
N ILE A 119 -10.94 1.63 -9.98
CA ILE A 119 -9.88 2.66 -10.04
C ILE A 119 -9.44 3.19 -8.66
N PHE A 120 -10.03 2.72 -7.56
CA PHE A 120 -9.72 3.20 -6.22
C PHE A 120 -8.23 3.01 -5.88
N LEU A 121 -7.68 1.83 -6.17
CA LEU A 121 -6.29 1.49 -5.84
C LEU A 121 -5.29 2.22 -6.75
N GLU A 122 -5.63 2.44 -8.02
CA GLU A 122 -4.83 3.26 -8.95
C GLU A 122 -4.58 4.67 -8.38
N ARG A 123 -5.62 5.30 -7.81
CA ARG A 123 -5.50 6.64 -7.21
C ARG A 123 -4.60 6.66 -5.98
N TRP A 124 -4.62 5.59 -5.19
CA TRP A 124 -3.71 5.46 -4.05
C TRP A 124 -2.28 5.18 -4.50
N LEU A 125 -2.08 4.39 -5.55
CA LEU A 125 -0.77 4.18 -6.15
C LEU A 125 -0.18 5.53 -6.61
N ASP A 126 -0.92 6.33 -7.38
CA ASP A 126 -0.49 7.69 -7.79
C ASP A 126 -0.16 8.58 -6.57
N ALA A 127 -0.99 8.54 -5.53
CA ALA A 127 -0.73 9.32 -4.32
C ALA A 127 0.57 8.92 -3.61
N PHE A 128 0.85 7.62 -3.50
CA PHE A 128 2.09 7.11 -2.92
C PHE A 128 3.30 7.40 -3.83
N SER A 129 3.16 7.31 -5.15
CA SER A 129 4.24 7.58 -6.11
C SER A 129 4.75 9.02 -5.96
N ARG A 130 3.85 9.97 -5.66
CA ARG A 130 4.20 11.39 -5.41
C ARG A 130 5.00 11.62 -4.13
N LEU A 131 5.03 10.65 -3.21
CA LEU A 131 5.87 10.72 -2.01
C LEU A 131 7.33 10.41 -2.34
N LEU A 132 7.63 9.85 -3.51
CA LEU A 132 8.99 9.55 -3.92
C LEU A 132 9.76 10.83 -4.25
N SER A 133 10.89 10.99 -3.57
CA SER A 133 11.85 12.08 -3.71
C SER A 133 13.24 11.55 -3.41
N SER A 134 14.29 12.33 -3.66
CA SER A 134 15.66 11.95 -3.27
C SER A 134 15.81 11.60 -1.78
N GLU A 135 14.93 12.13 -0.93
CA GLU A 135 14.97 11.91 0.53
C GLU A 135 14.22 10.65 0.95
N THR A 136 13.24 10.20 0.16
CA THR A 136 12.33 9.09 0.50
C THR A 136 12.57 7.83 -0.33
N THR A 137 13.43 7.88 -1.35
CA THR A 137 13.78 6.69 -2.16
C THR A 137 14.49 5.59 -1.37
N SER A 138 15.02 5.88 -0.18
CA SER A 138 15.56 4.88 0.75
C SER A 138 14.53 4.36 1.76
N CYS A 139 13.29 4.88 1.76
CA CYS A 139 12.23 4.44 2.65
C CYS A 139 11.63 3.12 2.15
N SER A 140 12.15 1.99 2.62
CA SER A 140 11.75 0.66 2.13
C SER A 140 10.28 0.33 2.36
N GLY A 141 9.63 0.86 3.39
CA GLY A 141 8.18 0.70 3.58
C GLY A 141 7.35 1.47 2.55
N LEU A 142 7.80 2.65 2.10
CA LEU A 142 7.15 3.37 0.99
C LEU A 142 7.24 2.55 -0.31
N ILE A 143 8.43 2.00 -0.60
CA ILE A 143 8.61 1.12 -1.77
C ILE A 143 7.77 -0.16 -1.64
N GLY A 144 7.74 -0.78 -0.46
CA GLY A 144 6.88 -1.93 -0.17
C GLY A 144 5.39 -1.62 -0.34
N SER A 145 4.94 -0.44 0.08
CA SER A 145 3.56 0.03 -0.12
C SER A 145 3.20 0.20 -1.58
N LEU A 146 4.10 0.77 -2.39
CA LEU A 146 3.90 0.91 -3.83
C LEU A 146 3.74 -0.44 -4.51
N LEU A 147 4.61 -1.41 -4.17
CA LEU A 147 4.50 -2.79 -4.66
C LEU A 147 3.18 -3.46 -4.26
N LEU A 148 2.76 -3.28 -3.01
CA LEU A 148 1.48 -3.81 -2.52
C LEU A 148 0.29 -3.22 -3.28
N LEU A 149 0.27 -1.90 -3.46
CA LEU A 149 -0.80 -1.20 -4.16
C LEU A 149 -0.83 -1.56 -5.65
N ASP A 150 0.31 -1.78 -6.28
CA ASP A 150 0.41 -2.21 -7.68
C ASP A 150 -0.19 -3.62 -7.88
N ILE A 151 0.21 -4.60 -7.07
CA ILE A 151 -0.39 -5.95 -7.09
C ILE A 151 -1.88 -5.89 -6.74
N GLY A 152 -2.27 -5.03 -5.80
CA GLY A 152 -3.66 -4.80 -5.44
C GLY A 152 -4.50 -4.24 -6.59
N GLN A 153 -3.98 -3.22 -7.28
CA GLN A 153 -4.62 -2.63 -8.45
C GLN A 153 -4.81 -3.70 -9.54
N MET A 154 -3.77 -4.48 -9.84
CA MET A 154 -3.83 -5.58 -10.78
C MET A 154 -4.90 -6.63 -10.37
N THR A 155 -4.91 -7.03 -9.10
CA THR A 155 -5.91 -7.94 -8.54
C THR A 155 -7.33 -7.39 -8.70
N SER A 156 -7.52 -6.10 -8.41
CA SER A 156 -8.81 -5.41 -8.57
C SER A 156 -9.28 -5.40 -10.02
N PHE A 157 -8.38 -5.15 -10.99
CA PHE A 157 -8.74 -5.20 -12.41
C PHE A 157 -9.07 -6.60 -12.91
N LEU A 158 -8.29 -7.61 -12.52
CA LEU A 158 -8.61 -9.01 -12.85
C LEU A 158 -10.00 -9.38 -12.32
N MET A 159 -10.34 -8.95 -11.11
CA MET A 159 -11.64 -9.26 -10.53
C MET A 159 -12.80 -8.44 -11.10
N ALA A 160 -12.55 -7.20 -11.51
CA ALA A 160 -13.52 -6.44 -12.29
C ALA A 160 -13.79 -7.12 -13.64
N ASN A 161 -12.75 -7.62 -14.33
CA ASN A 161 -12.89 -8.34 -15.59
C ASN A 161 -13.64 -9.65 -15.43
N TYR A 162 -13.38 -10.42 -14.37
CA TYR A 162 -14.15 -11.63 -14.06
C TYR A 162 -15.67 -11.36 -14.03
N HIS A 163 -16.11 -10.31 -13.33
CA HIS A 163 -17.53 -9.97 -13.25
C HIS A 163 -18.08 -9.33 -14.54
N GLN A 164 -17.21 -8.76 -15.38
CA GLN A 164 -17.59 -8.22 -16.69
C GLN A 164 -17.69 -9.29 -17.78
N GLU A 165 -16.82 -10.30 -17.75
CA GLU A 165 -16.88 -11.48 -18.61
C GLU A 165 -18.16 -12.29 -18.33
N GLU A 166 -18.62 -12.32 -17.07
CA GLU A 166 -19.94 -12.87 -16.73
C GLU A 166 -21.12 -12.03 -17.27
N SER A 167 -20.89 -10.79 -17.72
CA SER A 167 -21.92 -9.86 -18.20
C SER A 167 -21.79 -9.42 -19.67
N ASP A 168 -20.92 -10.06 -20.46
CA ASP A 168 -20.68 -9.77 -21.89
C ASP A 168 -20.28 -8.30 -22.18
N ILE A 169 -19.53 -7.66 -21.28
CA ILE A 169 -19.03 -6.27 -21.44
C ILE A 169 -17.53 -6.28 -21.78
N SER A 170 -17.06 -5.25 -22.50
CA SER A 170 -15.65 -5.07 -22.89
C SER A 170 -14.71 -5.05 -21.68
N THR A 171 -13.60 -5.77 -21.77
CA THR A 171 -12.57 -5.88 -20.74
C THR A 171 -11.92 -4.53 -20.41
N ILE A 172 -11.61 -4.31 -19.13
CA ILE A 172 -10.82 -3.17 -18.67
C ILE A 172 -9.33 -3.52 -18.84
N PRO A 173 -8.57 -2.77 -19.66
CA PRO A 173 -7.13 -2.98 -19.79
C PRO A 173 -6.44 -2.57 -18.49
N TYR A 174 -5.55 -3.43 -17.98
CA TYR A 174 -4.59 -3.02 -16.96
C TYR A 174 -3.50 -2.19 -17.64
N GLU A 175 -3.46 -0.90 -17.33
CA GLU A 175 -2.33 -0.05 -17.68
C GLU A 175 -1.28 -0.16 -16.58
N ASN A 176 -0.19 -0.88 -16.87
CA ASN A 176 0.96 -0.88 -16.00
C ASN A 176 1.63 0.49 -16.07
N HIS A 177 1.41 1.32 -15.05
CA HIS A 177 2.23 2.50 -14.81
C HIS A 177 3.54 2.03 -14.20
N SER A 178 4.44 1.47 -15.04
CA SER A 178 5.80 1.16 -14.64
C SER A 178 6.59 2.44 -14.47
N ASP A 179 6.23 3.16 -13.41
CA ASP A 179 6.97 4.31 -12.95
C ASP A 179 8.39 3.83 -12.62
N ASN A 180 9.35 4.73 -12.87
CA ASN A 180 10.80 4.56 -12.71
C ASN A 180 11.23 4.24 -11.25
N TRP A 181 10.30 3.86 -10.37
CA TRP A 181 10.52 3.57 -8.95
C TRP A 181 10.86 2.12 -8.64
N MET A 182 10.55 1.16 -9.54
CA MET A 182 10.89 -0.26 -9.35
C MET A 182 12.40 -0.48 -9.15
N LYS A 183 13.26 0.44 -9.61
CA LYS A 183 14.72 0.41 -9.37
C LYS A 183 15.13 0.62 -7.91
N TYR A 184 14.22 1.09 -7.05
CA TYR A 184 14.48 1.34 -5.63
C TYR A 184 14.14 0.15 -4.73
N ILE A 185 13.69 -0.98 -5.30
CA ILE A 185 13.47 -2.22 -4.56
C ILE A 185 14.77 -2.66 -3.90
N ASN A 186 14.71 -2.90 -2.60
CA ASN A 186 15.86 -3.33 -1.80
C ASN A 186 15.45 -4.44 -0.82
N PRO A 187 16.41 -5.19 -0.24
CA PRO A 187 16.11 -6.30 0.66
C PRO A 187 15.28 -5.93 1.90
N ASP A 188 15.39 -4.70 2.39
CA ASP A 188 14.63 -4.25 3.57
C ASP A 188 13.13 -4.12 3.29
N CYS A 189 12.71 -4.10 2.01
CA CYS A 189 11.30 -4.18 1.64
C CYS A 189 10.68 -5.51 2.15
N ILE A 190 11.42 -6.61 2.07
CA ILE A 190 10.98 -7.93 2.56
C ILE A 190 10.80 -7.86 4.07
N THR A 191 11.80 -7.33 4.79
CA THR A 191 11.73 -7.15 6.25
C THR A 191 10.52 -6.32 6.68
N CYS A 192 10.22 -5.24 5.96
CA CYS A 192 9.09 -4.39 6.28
C CYS A 192 7.75 -5.08 6.01
N LEU A 193 7.64 -5.84 4.90
CA LEU A 193 6.46 -6.65 4.60
C LEU A 193 6.25 -7.80 5.59
N ASP A 194 7.31 -8.44 6.07
CA ASP A 194 7.22 -9.46 7.13
C ASP A 194 6.69 -8.88 8.46
N ARG A 195 6.99 -7.62 8.78
CA ARG A 195 6.38 -6.94 9.94
C ARG A 195 4.87 -6.79 9.76
N LEU A 196 4.41 -6.44 8.57
CA LEU A 196 2.99 -6.33 8.25
C LEU A 196 2.25 -7.68 8.40
N VAL A 197 2.93 -8.82 8.19
CA VAL A 197 2.38 -10.16 8.47
C VAL A 197 2.04 -10.35 9.95
N SER A 198 2.80 -9.74 10.85
CA SER A 198 2.55 -9.84 12.30
C SER A 198 1.30 -9.07 12.73
N ASP A 199 0.90 -8.06 11.95
CA ASP A 199 -0.23 -7.16 12.24
C ASP A 199 -1.52 -7.55 11.48
N ARG A 200 -1.60 -8.79 10.97
CA ARG A 200 -2.73 -9.24 10.14
C ARG A 200 -4.06 -9.21 10.90
N GLN A 201 -5.08 -8.75 10.19
CA GLN A 201 -6.46 -8.92 10.65
C GLN A 201 -6.92 -10.38 10.42
N PRO A 202 -7.82 -10.91 11.27
CA PRO A 202 -8.40 -12.23 11.08
C PRO A 202 -9.12 -12.35 9.73
N SER A 203 -8.84 -13.42 8.98
CA SER A 203 -9.36 -13.68 7.62
C SER A 203 -10.82 -14.17 7.59
N SER A 204 -11.74 -13.51 8.29
CA SER A 204 -13.17 -13.89 8.26
C SER A 204 -13.94 -13.31 7.08
N LEU A 205 -13.42 -12.23 6.47
CA LEU A 205 -13.97 -11.59 5.28
C LEU A 205 -13.05 -11.85 4.08
N TRP A 206 -13.64 -12.02 2.89
CA TRP A 206 -12.87 -12.35 1.70
C TRP A 206 -11.89 -11.24 1.30
N GLU A 207 -12.27 -9.99 1.49
CA GLU A 207 -11.45 -8.82 1.19
C GLU A 207 -10.19 -8.78 2.07
N VAL A 208 -10.34 -9.12 3.36
CA VAL A 208 -9.22 -9.25 4.29
C VAL A 208 -8.32 -10.43 3.90
N CYS A 209 -8.93 -11.54 3.46
CA CYS A 209 -8.17 -12.67 2.93
C CYS A 209 -7.36 -12.27 1.69
N LEU A 210 -7.96 -11.55 0.74
CA LEU A 210 -7.29 -11.07 -0.46
C LEU A 210 -6.12 -10.13 -0.14
N THR A 211 -6.28 -9.25 0.86
CA THR A 211 -5.18 -8.42 1.35
C THR A 211 -4.02 -9.28 1.86
N ASN A 212 -4.31 -10.29 2.69
CA ASN A 212 -3.28 -11.23 3.19
C ASN A 212 -2.62 -12.02 2.05
N PHE A 213 -3.41 -12.47 1.07
CA PHE A 213 -2.93 -13.12 -0.14
C PHE A 213 -2.00 -12.22 -0.94
N CYS A 214 -2.33 -10.94 -1.16
CA CYS A 214 -1.47 -10.00 -1.89
C CYS A 214 -0.13 -9.78 -1.18
N VAL A 215 -0.14 -9.68 0.16
CA VAL A 215 1.08 -9.57 0.96
C VAL A 215 1.95 -10.83 0.83
N ASP A 216 1.37 -12.02 0.98
CA ASP A 216 2.11 -13.28 0.86
C ASP A 216 2.61 -13.55 -0.55
N PHE A 217 1.80 -13.25 -1.57
CA PHE A 217 2.21 -13.35 -2.97
C PHE A 217 3.39 -12.42 -3.27
N LEU A 218 3.34 -11.17 -2.81
CA LEU A 218 4.44 -10.21 -2.98
C LEU A 218 5.71 -10.69 -2.27
N LEU A 219 5.61 -11.17 -1.02
CA LEU A 219 6.74 -11.70 -0.27
C LEU A 219 7.37 -12.91 -0.99
N PHE A 220 6.55 -13.88 -1.38
CA PHE A 220 6.99 -15.03 -2.17
C PHE A 220 7.72 -14.57 -3.44
N TYR A 221 7.12 -13.62 -4.17
CA TYR A 221 7.70 -13.08 -5.40
C TYR A 221 9.06 -12.40 -5.16
N LEU A 222 9.15 -11.50 -4.18
CA LEU A 222 10.37 -10.75 -3.88
C LEU A 222 11.50 -11.68 -3.43
N VAL A 223 11.19 -12.68 -2.58
CA VAL A 223 12.18 -13.66 -2.12
C VAL A 223 12.67 -14.52 -3.27
N HIS A 224 11.77 -14.96 -4.15
CA HIS A 224 12.12 -15.79 -5.31
C HIS A 224 12.97 -15.05 -6.35
N ASN A 225 12.71 -13.75 -6.59
CA ASN A 225 13.30 -13.03 -7.73
C ASN A 225 14.34 -11.96 -7.37
N HIS A 226 14.28 -11.39 -6.15
CA HIS A 226 15.14 -10.27 -5.75
C HIS A 226 16.13 -10.60 -4.64
N VAL A 227 16.10 -11.81 -4.09
CA VAL A 227 17.12 -12.28 -3.14
C VAL A 227 18.07 -13.22 -3.87
N PRO A 228 19.38 -12.92 -3.93
CA PRO A 228 20.35 -13.84 -4.49
C PRO A 228 20.30 -15.18 -3.74
N PRO A 229 20.41 -16.33 -4.42
CA PRO A 229 20.40 -17.64 -3.76
C PRO A 229 21.43 -17.76 -2.63
N THR A 230 22.55 -17.03 -2.74
CA THR A 230 23.64 -16.97 -1.76
C THR A 230 23.31 -16.19 -0.48
N LYS A 231 22.25 -15.38 -0.46
CA LYS A 231 21.79 -14.60 0.70
C LYS A 231 20.51 -15.16 1.32
N LEU A 232 19.91 -16.19 0.74
CA LEU A 232 18.80 -16.91 1.35
C LEU A 232 19.32 -17.65 2.59
N PRO A 233 18.70 -17.47 3.77
CA PRO A 233 18.98 -18.34 4.92
C PRO A 233 18.72 -19.79 4.49
N SER A 234 19.72 -20.65 4.70
CA SER A 234 19.79 -22.07 4.29
C SER A 234 18.46 -22.80 4.10
N ASP A 235 18.29 -23.45 2.93
CA ASP A 235 17.34 -24.49 2.46
C ASP A 235 15.85 -24.51 2.88
N ASN A 236 15.39 -23.70 3.83
CA ASN A 236 13.99 -23.67 4.29
C ASN A 236 13.33 -22.28 4.18
N SER A 237 14.05 -21.24 3.76
CA SER A 237 13.50 -19.88 3.70
C SER A 237 12.42 -19.73 2.63
N LEU A 238 12.64 -20.25 1.42
CA LEU A 238 11.64 -20.17 0.34
C LEU A 238 10.38 -20.99 0.64
N THR A 239 10.55 -22.17 1.23
CA THR A 239 9.44 -23.07 1.61
C THR A 239 8.46 -22.37 2.56
N ILE A 240 8.97 -21.59 3.52
CA ILE A 240 8.13 -20.81 4.44
C ILE A 240 7.23 -19.82 3.69
N TYR A 241 7.75 -19.11 2.68
CA TYR A 241 6.95 -18.16 1.90
C TYR A 241 5.95 -18.87 0.98
N ILE A 242 6.31 -20.02 0.42
CA ILE A 242 5.39 -20.87 -0.36
C ILE A 242 4.25 -21.36 0.53
N ASP A 243 4.56 -21.88 1.72
CA ASP A 243 3.55 -22.40 2.65
C ASP A 243 2.60 -21.29 3.13
N ARG A 244 3.14 -20.09 3.40
CA ARG A 244 2.31 -18.91 3.74
C ARG A 244 1.40 -18.50 2.57
N TYR A 245 1.95 -18.40 1.37
CA TYR A 245 1.19 -18.12 0.16
C TYR A 245 0.05 -19.14 -0.04
N GLU A 246 0.35 -20.44 0.03
CA GLU A 246 -0.65 -21.50 -0.10
C GLU A 246 -1.72 -21.44 1.00
N SER A 247 -1.33 -21.10 2.23
CA SER A 247 -2.28 -20.93 3.34
C SER A 247 -3.26 -19.79 3.11
N SER A 248 -2.76 -18.61 2.71
CA SER A 248 -3.61 -17.46 2.37
C SER A 248 -4.48 -17.73 1.14
N ARG A 249 -3.93 -18.39 0.11
CA ARG A 249 -4.65 -18.85 -1.08
C ARG A 249 -5.85 -19.73 -0.71
N LYS A 250 -5.61 -20.79 0.09
CA LYS A 250 -6.65 -21.72 0.56
C LYS A 250 -7.71 -21.03 1.41
N SER A 251 -7.30 -20.05 2.21
CA SER A 251 -8.24 -19.26 3.02
C SER A 251 -9.21 -18.48 2.13
N CYS A 252 -8.74 -17.94 1.00
CA CYS A 252 -9.60 -17.17 0.10
C CYS A 252 -10.48 -18.09 -0.74
N GLU A 253 -9.93 -19.22 -1.17
CA GLU A 253 -10.65 -20.27 -1.90
C GLU A 253 -11.78 -20.87 -1.06
N TYR A 254 -11.60 -20.98 0.26
CA TYR A 254 -12.64 -21.43 1.18
C TYR A 254 -13.86 -20.48 1.20
N ILE A 255 -13.63 -19.15 1.07
CA ILE A 255 -14.71 -18.16 1.14
C ILE A 255 -15.35 -17.93 -0.24
N LYS A 256 -14.53 -17.73 -1.28
CA LYS A 256 -14.98 -17.53 -2.68
C LYS A 256 -14.14 -18.38 -3.64
N PRO A 257 -14.50 -19.65 -3.88
CA PRO A 257 -13.65 -20.58 -4.63
C PRO A 257 -13.47 -20.18 -6.09
N LYS A 258 -14.55 -19.82 -6.80
CA LYS A 258 -14.50 -19.54 -8.25
C LYS A 258 -13.67 -18.31 -8.57
N GLU A 259 -13.93 -17.21 -7.85
CA GLU A 259 -13.23 -15.95 -7.98
C GLU A 259 -11.74 -16.13 -7.65
N THR A 260 -11.44 -16.88 -6.59
CA THR A 260 -10.06 -17.17 -6.20
C THR A 260 -9.33 -18.00 -7.26
N THR A 261 -9.94 -19.06 -7.80
CA THR A 261 -9.34 -19.87 -8.88
C THR A 261 -9.08 -19.05 -10.14
N TYR A 262 -10.03 -18.19 -10.53
CA TYR A 262 -9.84 -17.27 -11.66
C TYR A 262 -8.65 -16.33 -11.41
N LEU A 263 -8.62 -15.67 -10.24
CA LEU A 263 -7.56 -14.74 -9.88
C LEU A 263 -6.18 -15.39 -9.96
N ILE A 264 -5.99 -16.56 -9.34
CA ILE A 264 -4.69 -17.25 -9.30
C ILE A 264 -4.20 -17.59 -10.71
N SER A 265 -5.10 -18.07 -11.56
CA SER A 265 -4.79 -18.49 -12.94
C SER A 265 -4.30 -17.33 -13.81
N HIS A 266 -4.84 -16.12 -13.57
CA HIS A 266 -4.51 -14.92 -14.35
C HIS A 266 -3.40 -14.06 -13.72
N LEU A 267 -3.27 -14.08 -12.40
CA LEU A 267 -2.28 -13.26 -11.69
C LEU A 267 -0.86 -13.71 -12.02
N PHE A 268 -0.56 -15.03 -11.95
CA PHE A 268 0.78 -15.53 -12.25
C PHE A 268 1.20 -15.29 -13.71
N SER A 269 0.32 -15.58 -14.66
CA SER A 269 0.60 -15.39 -16.08
C SER A 269 0.84 -13.92 -16.40
N THR A 270 -0.02 -13.03 -15.90
CA THR A 270 0.06 -11.61 -16.20
C THR A 270 1.22 -10.94 -15.46
N TYR A 271 1.49 -11.29 -14.20
CA TYR A 271 2.54 -10.67 -13.39
C TYR A 271 3.94 -11.06 -13.90
N GLN A 272 4.14 -12.32 -14.32
CA GLN A 272 5.37 -12.74 -15.01
C GLN A 272 5.62 -11.92 -16.28
N HIS A 273 4.59 -11.69 -17.11
CA HIS A 273 4.73 -10.92 -18.35
C HIS A 273 5.05 -9.43 -18.11
N VAL A 274 4.43 -8.82 -17.09
CA VAL A 274 4.67 -7.43 -16.70
C VAL A 274 6.13 -7.20 -16.30
N LEU A 275 6.74 -8.15 -15.60
CA LEU A 275 8.10 -8.00 -15.07
C LEU A 275 9.19 -8.36 -16.08
N VAL A 276 8.96 -9.34 -16.96
CA VAL A 276 9.88 -9.66 -18.07
C VAL A 276 10.03 -8.48 -19.03
N LYS A 277 8.96 -7.72 -19.29
CA LYS A 277 9.03 -6.49 -20.10
C LYS A 277 9.83 -5.37 -19.42
N ASN A 278 9.74 -5.24 -18.10
CA ASN A 278 10.47 -4.22 -17.36
C ASN A 278 11.98 -4.55 -17.24
N TYR A 279 12.35 -5.82 -17.08
CA TYR A 279 13.75 -6.25 -17.03
C TYR A 279 14.44 -6.27 -18.41
N SER A 280 13.69 -6.43 -19.49
CA SER A 280 14.23 -6.37 -20.87
C SER A 280 14.37 -4.95 -21.41
N THR A 281 13.72 -3.97 -20.79
CA THR A 281 13.84 -2.54 -21.14
C THR A 281 14.78 -1.78 -20.22
N SER A 282 15.03 -2.26 -19.00
CA SER A 282 16.19 -1.83 -18.21
C SER A 282 17.42 -2.59 -18.68
N ASP A 283 18.27 -1.95 -19.48
CA ASP A 283 19.57 -2.46 -19.92
C ASP A 283 20.37 -3.10 -18.76
N ASN A 284 20.22 -4.42 -18.63
CA ASN A 284 21.16 -5.27 -17.95
C ASN A 284 22.43 -5.31 -18.81
N LYS A 285 23.32 -4.34 -18.56
CA LYS A 285 24.76 -4.63 -18.55
C LYS A 285 25.08 -5.49 -17.33
N LEU A 286 24.51 -6.69 -17.28
CA LEU A 286 25.11 -7.79 -16.54
C LEU A 286 25.99 -8.51 -17.55
N CYS A 287 27.28 -8.15 -17.52
CA CYS A 287 28.34 -8.89 -18.15
C CYS A 287 28.32 -10.33 -17.63
N PHE A 288 27.62 -11.21 -18.32
CA PHE A 288 27.95 -12.62 -18.34
C PHE A 288 29.04 -12.79 -19.40
N SER A 289 30.29 -12.69 -18.98
CA SER A 289 31.38 -13.30 -19.73
C SER A 289 31.10 -14.80 -19.78
N PRO A 290 30.96 -15.42 -20.97
CA PRO A 290 30.96 -16.86 -21.07
C PRO A 290 32.33 -17.33 -20.57
N SER A 291 32.32 -18.28 -19.65
CA SER A 291 33.47 -19.09 -19.33
C SER A 291 34.01 -19.73 -20.61
N ASP A 292 35.17 -19.27 -21.08
CA ASP A 292 35.96 -20.02 -22.05
C ASP A 292 36.53 -21.24 -21.33
N SER A 293 35.92 -22.39 -21.61
CA SER A 293 36.51 -23.69 -21.42
C SER A 293 37.16 -24.13 -22.73
N VAL A 294 38.48 -23.98 -22.85
CA VAL A 294 39.46 -25.00 -23.30
C VAL A 294 40.81 -24.66 -22.69
#